data_AF-A0A164P3S8-F1
#
_entry.id   AF-A0A164P3S8-F1
#
_cell.length_a   1.000
_cell.length_b   1.000
_cell.length_c   1.000
_cell.angle_alpha   90.00
_cell.angle_beta   90.00
_cell.angle_gamma   90.00
#
_symmetry.space_group_name_H-M   'P 1'
#
loop_
_entity.id
_entity.type
_entity.pdbx_description
1 polymer ?
#
loop_
_entity_poly.entity_id
_entity_poly.type
_entity_poly.pdbx_seq_one_letter_code
_entity_poly.pdbx_strand_id
1 'polypeptide(L)'
;DGREAYGIELAEQGVADTVVLSNPYGRSDAVMKKYCGVQTDAYSVLCEKPVPSTTRGEAIFTQKLAQERGWDHVVVVSWRYHLPRAQYIFGQCFGGEVSMQAVPRAYDFSLVHWEYTYLYQLAGFAKAAVQGDCQNLR
;
A
#
# COMPACT_ATOMS: atom_id res chain seq x y z
N ASP A 1 5.85 2.46 10.59
CA ASP A 1 5.46 1.30 11.44
C ASP A 1 6.08 -0.04 11.00
N GLY A 2 7.16 0.01 10.20
CA GLY A 2 7.85 -1.13 9.62
C GLY A 2 7.59 -1.30 8.13
N ARG A 3 6.42 -0.86 7.62
CA ARG A 3 6.09 -0.94 6.19
C ARG A 3 6.98 -0.06 5.33
N GLU A 4 7.20 1.18 5.75
CA GLU A 4 7.98 2.15 4.97
C GLU A 4 9.44 1.71 4.86
N ALA A 5 10.05 1.32 5.99
CA ALA A 5 11.43 0.83 6.01
C ALA A 5 11.59 -0.45 5.17
N TYR A 6 10.61 -1.37 5.23
CA TYR A 6 10.69 -2.60 4.45
C TYR A 6 10.49 -2.37 2.94
N GLY A 7 9.64 -1.41 2.55
CA GLY A 7 9.56 -0.99 1.14
C GLY A 7 10.88 -0.42 0.61
N ILE A 8 11.59 0.36 1.45
CA ILE A 8 12.94 0.85 1.13
C ILE A 8 13.94 -0.31 1.01
N GLU A 9 13.93 -1.26 1.95
CA GLU A 9 14.79 -2.44 1.93
C GLU A 9 14.62 -3.28 0.64
N LEU A 10 13.38 -3.47 0.17
CA LEU A 10 13.11 -4.16 -1.08
C LEU A 10 13.72 -3.43 -2.28
N ALA A 11 13.62 -2.10 -2.32
CA ALA A 11 14.24 -1.30 -3.38
C ALA A 11 15.77 -1.33 -3.32
N GLU A 12 16.36 -1.33 -2.13
CA GLU A 12 17.80 -1.54 -1.92
C GLU A 12 18.27 -2.92 -2.41
N GLN A 13 17.40 -3.93 -2.38
CA GLN A 13 17.63 -5.27 -2.93
C GLN A 13 17.37 -5.38 -4.44
N GLY A 14 16.98 -4.28 -5.10
CA GLY A 14 16.71 -4.24 -6.54
C GLY A 14 15.34 -4.78 -6.95
N VAL A 15 14.38 -4.91 -6.02
CA VAL A 15 13.02 -5.37 -6.34
C VAL A 15 12.24 -4.32 -7.14
N ALA A 16 12.51 -3.03 -6.92
CA ALA A 16 11.90 -1.93 -7.65
C ALA A 16 12.83 -0.70 -7.64
N ASP A 17 12.79 0.08 -8.71
CA ASP A 17 13.52 1.36 -8.82
C ASP A 17 12.76 2.55 -8.20
N THR A 18 11.50 2.34 -7.83
CA THR A 18 10.64 3.38 -7.28
C THR A 18 9.83 2.85 -6.11
N VAL A 19 9.96 3.50 -4.97
CA VAL A 19 9.15 3.24 -3.78
C VAL A 19 8.10 4.33 -3.67
N VAL A 20 6.82 3.94 -3.53
CA VAL A 20 5.73 4.87 -3.27
C VAL A 20 5.24 4.69 -1.84
N LEU A 21 5.41 5.71 -1.02
CA LEU A 21 4.93 5.73 0.36
C LEU A 21 3.56 6.42 0.42
N SER A 22 2.55 5.71 0.93
CA SER A 22 1.27 6.29 1.31
C SER A 22 1.46 7.22 2.52
N ASN A 23 1.31 8.52 2.29
CA ASN A 23 1.55 9.57 3.28
C ASN A 23 0.25 10.33 3.61
N PRO A 24 -0.65 9.76 4.42
CA PRO A 24 -1.81 10.49 4.94
C PRO A 24 -1.42 11.49 6.06
N TYR A 25 -0.16 11.51 6.48
CA TYR A 25 0.33 12.22 7.64
C TYR A 25 0.64 13.70 7.35
N GLY A 26 0.89 14.46 8.41
CA GLY A 26 1.31 15.85 8.32
C GLY A 26 2.81 16.00 8.01
N ARG A 27 3.23 17.22 7.65
CA ARG A 27 4.63 17.57 7.33
C ARG A 27 5.63 17.31 8.47
N SER A 28 5.16 17.04 9.69
CA SER A 28 5.98 16.77 10.86
C SER A 28 6.39 15.30 11.02
N ASP A 29 5.80 14.37 10.25
CA ASP A 29 6.08 12.94 10.36
C ASP A 29 7.56 12.63 10.09
N ALA A 30 8.22 11.97 11.05
CA ALA A 30 9.65 11.72 11.00
C ALA A 30 10.06 10.70 9.92
N VAL A 31 9.21 9.71 9.64
CA VAL A 31 9.47 8.68 8.62
C VAL A 31 9.36 9.31 7.23
N MET A 32 8.32 10.10 7.01
CA MET A 32 8.11 10.80 5.75
C MET A 32 9.21 11.84 5.51
N LYS A 33 9.61 12.60 6.53
CA LYS A 33 10.78 13.50 6.41
C LYS A 33 12.07 12.77 6.04
N LYS A 34 12.24 11.54 6.53
CA LYS A 34 13.45 10.74 6.26
C LYS A 34 13.50 10.24 4.82
N TYR A 35 12.37 9.75 4.30
CA TYR A 35 12.37 9.01 3.03
C TYR A 35 11.78 9.78 1.84
N CYS A 36 10.83 10.69 2.04
CA CYS A 36 10.16 11.35 0.92
C CYS A 36 11.13 12.19 0.08
N GLY A 37 11.14 11.96 -1.23
CA GLY A 37 12.02 12.66 -2.16
C GLY A 37 13.47 12.16 -2.15
N VAL A 38 13.79 11.09 -1.42
CA VAL A 38 15.09 10.42 -1.54
C VAL A 38 15.26 9.94 -2.97
N GLN A 39 16.43 10.23 -3.54
CA GLN A 39 16.85 9.77 -4.85
C GLN A 39 18.28 9.25 -4.74
N THR A 40 18.50 8.05 -5.25
CA THR A 40 19.79 7.36 -5.29
C THR A 40 20.05 6.83 -6.70
N ASP A 41 21.21 6.23 -6.93
CA ASP A 41 21.50 5.54 -8.20
C ASP A 41 20.67 4.26 -8.39
N ALA A 42 20.13 3.68 -7.30
CA ALA A 42 19.39 2.43 -7.32
C ALA A 42 17.87 2.61 -7.32
N TYR A 43 17.36 3.60 -6.57
CA TYR A 43 15.93 3.84 -6.43
C TYR A 43 15.57 5.30 -6.09
N SER A 44 14.31 5.64 -6.32
CA SER A 44 13.68 6.91 -5.92
C SER A 44 12.47 6.69 -5.00
N VAL A 45 12.16 7.66 -4.15
CA VAL A 45 11.02 7.59 -3.22
C VAL A 45 10.02 8.71 -3.49
N LEU A 46 8.81 8.30 -3.86
CA LEU A 46 7.64 9.16 -3.97
C LEU A 46 6.78 9.04 -2.72
N CYS A 47 6.13 10.13 -2.35
CA CYS A 47 5.18 10.13 -1.23
C CYS A 47 3.87 10.74 -1.69
N GLU A 48 2.84 9.92 -1.74
CA GLU A 48 1.52 10.32 -2.19
C GLU A 48 0.54 10.36 -1.04
N LYS A 49 -0.31 11.39 -1.01
CA LYS A 49 -1.40 11.45 -0.05
C LYS A 49 -2.61 10.70 -0.62
N PRO A 50 -3.06 9.60 -0.01
CA PRO A 50 -4.25 8.90 -0.48
C PRO A 50 -5.51 9.75 -0.29
N VAL A 51 -6.31 9.85 -1.36
CA VAL A 51 -7.63 10.47 -1.34
C VAL A 51 -8.65 9.47 -1.89
N PRO A 52 -9.57 8.94 -1.05
CA PRO A 52 -9.67 9.11 0.40
C PRO A 52 -8.52 8.42 1.15
N SER A 53 -8.26 8.80 2.41
CA SER A 53 -7.20 8.21 3.26
C SER A 53 -7.51 6.76 3.71
N THR A 54 -7.53 5.85 2.74
CA THR A 54 -7.94 4.44 2.85
C THR A 54 -7.15 3.62 1.82
N THR A 55 -7.15 2.29 1.95
CA THR A 55 -6.54 1.38 0.96
C THR A 55 -7.10 1.57 -0.45
N ARG A 56 -8.36 1.99 -0.61
CA ARG A 56 -8.93 2.32 -1.93
C ARG A 56 -8.26 3.56 -2.51
N GLY A 57 -8.06 4.61 -1.72
CA GLY A 57 -7.33 5.80 -2.16
C GLY A 57 -5.87 5.51 -2.49
N GLU A 58 -5.26 4.54 -1.79
CA GLU A 58 -3.92 4.04 -2.13
C GLU A 58 -3.89 3.38 -3.51
N ALA A 59 -4.83 2.50 -3.79
CA ALA A 59 -4.96 1.86 -5.09
C ALA A 59 -5.24 2.87 -6.22
N ILE A 60 -6.05 3.90 -5.95
CA ILE A 60 -6.37 4.97 -6.92
C ILE A 60 -5.13 5.77 -7.30
N PHE A 61 -4.36 6.28 -6.32
CA PHE A 61 -3.16 7.05 -6.68
C PHE A 61 -2.13 6.15 -7.36
N THR A 62 -2.06 4.87 -6.97
CA THR A 62 -1.15 3.90 -7.60
C THR A 62 -1.48 3.73 -9.07
N GLN A 63 -2.76 3.56 -9.42
CA GLN A 63 -3.22 3.51 -10.81
C GLN A 63 -2.88 4.79 -11.58
N LYS A 64 -3.01 5.95 -10.95
CA LYS A 64 -2.65 7.23 -11.58
C LYS A 64 -1.14 7.30 -11.88
N LEU A 65 -0.30 7.02 -10.88
CA LEU A 65 1.16 7.01 -11.05
C LEU A 65 1.59 6.00 -12.11
N ALA A 66 0.96 4.83 -12.14
CA ALA A 66 1.26 3.82 -13.13
C ALA A 66 0.93 4.26 -14.56
N GLN A 67 -0.16 5.00 -14.77
CA GLN A 67 -0.46 5.60 -16.09
C GLN A 67 0.58 6.65 -16.47
N GLU A 68 1.04 7.46 -15.51
CA GLU A 68 2.03 8.51 -15.74
C GLU A 68 3.44 7.94 -16.02
N ARG A 69 3.77 6.78 -15.42
CA ARG A 69 5.11 6.19 -15.42
C ARG A 69 5.24 4.92 -16.24
N GLY A 70 4.13 4.41 -16.78
CA GLY A 70 4.10 3.18 -17.56
C GLY A 70 4.29 1.90 -16.74
N TRP A 71 3.92 1.90 -15.45
CA TRP A 71 4.02 0.70 -14.62
C TRP A 71 2.87 -0.27 -14.93
N ASP A 72 3.22 -1.53 -15.17
CA ASP A 72 2.28 -2.64 -15.38
C ASP A 72 2.30 -3.65 -14.22
N HIS A 73 3.26 -3.54 -13.31
CA HIS A 73 3.38 -4.37 -12.11
C HIS A 73 3.70 -3.53 -10.87
N VAL A 74 3.05 -3.84 -9.75
CA VAL A 74 3.35 -3.23 -8.45
C VAL A 74 3.46 -4.27 -7.33
N VAL A 75 4.39 -4.03 -6.40
CA VAL A 75 4.52 -4.79 -5.15
C VAL A 75 3.90 -3.98 -4.01
N VAL A 76 2.79 -4.45 -3.46
CA VAL A 76 2.09 -3.80 -2.35
C VAL A 76 2.55 -4.37 -1.02
N VAL A 77 3.23 -3.54 -0.23
CA VAL A 77 3.72 -3.90 1.10
C VAL A 77 2.67 -3.56 2.17
N SER A 78 2.27 -4.55 2.97
CA SER A 78 1.37 -4.32 4.10
C SER A 78 1.56 -5.34 5.22
N TRP A 79 0.75 -5.26 6.27
CA TRP A 79 0.70 -6.30 7.30
C TRP A 79 -0.01 -7.55 6.78
N ARG A 80 0.42 -8.72 7.26
CA ARG A 80 -0.07 -10.02 6.79
C ARG A 80 -1.59 -10.14 6.80
N TYR A 81 -2.23 -9.67 7.86
CA TYR A 81 -3.69 -9.72 8.00
C TYR A 81 -4.45 -8.73 7.10
N HIS A 82 -3.78 -7.74 6.50
CA HIS A 82 -4.39 -6.84 5.53
C HIS A 82 -4.28 -7.32 4.08
N LEU A 83 -3.37 -8.26 3.78
CA LEU A 83 -3.06 -8.63 2.40
C LEU A 83 -4.28 -9.08 1.59
N PRO A 84 -5.18 -9.95 2.09
CA PRO A 84 -6.32 -10.40 1.28
C PRO A 84 -7.24 -9.24 0.87
N ARG A 85 -7.51 -8.31 1.80
CA ARG A 85 -8.35 -7.14 1.53
C ARG A 85 -7.65 -6.14 0.61
N ALA A 86 -6.36 -5.89 0.85
CA ALA A 86 -5.58 -4.98 0.01
C ALA A 86 -5.48 -5.51 -1.42
N GLN A 87 -5.18 -6.80 -1.60
CA GLN A 87 -5.13 -7.43 -2.92
C GLN A 87 -6.46 -7.30 -3.67
N TYR A 88 -7.57 -7.54 -2.98
CA TYR A 88 -8.90 -7.39 -3.57
C TYR A 88 -9.18 -5.95 -4.02
N ILE A 89 -8.91 -4.97 -3.16
CA ILE A 89 -9.12 -3.54 -3.49
C ILE A 89 -8.20 -3.10 -4.64
N PHE A 90 -6.93 -3.51 -4.63
CA PHE A 90 -6.02 -3.20 -5.72
C PHE A 90 -6.47 -3.86 -7.04
N GLY A 91 -6.95 -5.11 -7.00
CA GLY A 91 -7.52 -5.77 -8.19
C GLY A 91 -8.78 -5.11 -8.77
N GLN A 92 -9.48 -4.27 -7.99
CA GLN A 92 -10.62 -3.48 -8.47
C GLN A 92 -10.21 -2.16 -9.13
N CYS A 93 -8.98 -1.69 -8.88
CA CYS A 93 -8.59 -0.30 -9.13
C CYS A 93 -7.32 -0.15 -9.96
N PHE A 94 -6.40 -1.11 -9.86
CA PHE A 94 -5.17 -1.19 -10.61
C PHE A 94 -5.35 -2.15 -11.80
N GLY A 95 -5.01 -1.70 -13.00
CA GLY A 95 -5.17 -2.45 -14.24
C GLY A 95 -4.02 -3.41 -14.58
N GLY A 96 -2.93 -3.39 -13.79
CA GLY A 96 -1.77 -4.25 -13.97
C GLY A 96 -1.70 -5.40 -12.96
N GLU A 97 -0.54 -6.06 -12.90
CA GLU A 97 -0.26 -7.13 -11.95
C GLU A 97 0.01 -6.57 -10.54
N VAL A 98 -0.51 -7.25 -9.52
CA VAL A 98 -0.30 -6.89 -8.12
C VAL A 98 0.31 -8.07 -7.37
N SER A 99 1.52 -7.89 -6.86
CA SER A 99 2.12 -8.81 -5.90
C SER A 99 1.99 -8.26 -4.48
N MET A 100 1.67 -9.11 -3.52
CA MET A 100 1.48 -8.71 -2.13
C MET A 100 2.67 -9.17 -1.30
N GLN A 101 3.27 -8.24 -0.54
CA GLN A 101 4.36 -8.57 0.37
C GLN A 101 3.99 -8.23 1.82
N ALA A 102 4.09 -9.23 2.70
CA ALA A 102 3.94 -9.01 4.13
C ALA A 102 5.22 -8.43 4.71
N VAL A 103 5.11 -7.41 5.56
CA VAL A 103 6.23 -7.02 6.43
C VAL A 103 6.60 -8.22 7.32
N PRO A 104 7.89 -8.63 7.37
CA PRO A 104 8.33 -9.72 8.22
C PRO A 104 8.21 -9.31 9.69
N ARG A 105 7.14 -9.78 10.36
CA ARG A 105 6.84 -9.47 11.76
C ARG A 105 6.17 -10.66 12.45
N ALA A 106 6.55 -10.89 13.71
CA ALA A 106 5.83 -11.77 14.62
C ALA A 106 4.61 -11.05 15.22
N TYR A 107 3.47 -11.73 15.25
CA TYR A 107 2.24 -11.20 15.84
C TYR A 107 1.95 -11.95 17.14
N ASP A 108 2.06 -11.26 18.27
CA ASP A 108 1.67 -11.80 19.59
C ASP A 108 0.28 -11.26 19.97
N PHE A 109 -0.71 -11.67 19.17
CA PHE A 109 -2.10 -11.27 19.37
C PHE A 109 -2.82 -12.35 20.18
N SER A 110 -3.61 -11.92 21.17
CA SER A 110 -4.55 -12.80 21.85
C SER A 110 -5.63 -13.30 20.87
N LEU A 111 -6.27 -14.43 21.18
CA LEU A 111 -7.35 -15.00 20.35
C LEU A 111 -8.48 -13.99 20.10
N VAL A 112 -8.90 -13.26 21.14
CA VAL A 112 -9.94 -12.22 21.03
C VAL A 112 -9.51 -11.09 20.09
N HIS A 113 -8.24 -10.69 20.13
CA HIS A 113 -7.74 -9.66 19.22
C HIS A 113 -7.66 -10.15 17.77
N TRP A 114 -7.35 -11.44 17.56
CA TRP A 114 -7.40 -12.08 16.26
C TRP A 114 -8.83 -12.15 15.70
N GLU A 115 -9.81 -12.57 16.50
CA GLU A 115 -11.22 -12.62 16.10
C GLU A 115 -11.75 -11.23 15.72
N TYR A 116 -11.47 -10.22 16.54
CA TYR A 116 -11.84 -8.83 16.23
C TYR A 116 -11.19 -8.37 14.92
N THR A 117 -9.88 -8.62 14.74
CA THR A 117 -9.16 -8.27 13.52
C THR A 117 -9.80 -8.94 12.30
N TYR A 118 -10.14 -10.22 12.42
CA TYR A 118 -10.78 -10.98 11.35
C TYR A 118 -12.15 -10.42 10.97
N LEU A 119 -13.03 -10.18 11.95
CA LEU A 119 -14.35 -9.55 11.72
C LEU A 119 -14.22 -8.17 11.08
N TYR A 120 -13.25 -7.36 11.54
CA TYR A 120 -12.97 -6.06 10.95
C TYR A 120 -12.49 -6.17 9.49
N GLN A 121 -11.62 -7.14 9.18
CA GLN A 121 -11.21 -7.38 7.79
C GLN A 121 -12.39 -7.83 6.92
N LEU A 122 -13.26 -8.72 7.42
CA LEU A 122 -14.45 -9.17 6.71
C LEU A 122 -15.40 -8.03 6.40
N ALA A 123 -15.71 -7.17 7.39
CA ALA A 123 -16.53 -5.99 7.18
C ALA A 123 -15.90 -5.03 6.15
N GLY A 124 -14.58 -4.84 6.23
CA GLY A 124 -13.83 -4.05 5.24
C GLY A 124 -13.85 -4.65 3.83
N PHE A 125 -13.83 -5.98 3.71
CA PHE A 125 -13.93 -6.69 2.44
C PHE A 125 -15.33 -6.58 1.83
N ALA A 126 -16.36 -6.82 2.64
CA ALA A 126 -17.75 -6.63 2.23
C ALA A 126 -18.01 -5.19 1.75
N LYS A 127 -17.48 -4.19 2.47
CA LYS A 127 -17.49 -2.80 2.05
C LYS A 127 -16.82 -2.61 0.68
N ALA A 128 -15.62 -3.14 0.48
CA ALA A 128 -14.90 -3.03 -0.80
C ALA A 128 -15.69 -3.67 -1.95
N ALA A 129 -16.32 -4.83 -1.72
CA ALA A 129 -17.16 -5.49 -2.70
C ALA A 129 -18.37 -4.63 -3.10
N VAL A 130 -19.04 -4.01 -2.13
CA VAL A 130 -20.15 -3.07 -2.40
C VAL A 130 -19.69 -1.82 -3.15
N GLN A 131 -18.48 -1.32 -2.89
CA GLN A 131 -17.96 -0.13 -3.56
C GLN A 131 -17.57 -0.36 -5.02
N GLY A 132 -17.33 -1.62 -5.44
CA GLY A 132 -17.03 -1.97 -6.83
C GLY A 132 -15.72 -1.38 -7.37
N ASP A 133 -15.60 -1.32 -8.70
CA ASP A 133 -14.41 -0.80 -9.39
C ASP A 133 -14.11 0.68 -9.07
N CYS A 134 -12.88 1.11 -9.37
CA CYS A 134 -12.47 2.50 -9.21
C CYS A 134 -12.70 3.39 -10.45
N GLN A 135 -13.47 2.95 -11.46
CA GLN A 135 -13.58 3.68 -12.74
C GLN A 135 -14.39 4.99 -12.66
N ASN A 136 -15.11 5.22 -11.56
CA ASN A 136 -15.89 6.44 -11.32
C ASN A 136 -15.08 7.64 -10.78
N LEU A 137 -13.78 7.71 -11.06
CA LEU A 137 -12.90 8.83 -10.64
C LEU A 137 -12.21 9.52 -11.83
N ARG A 138 -12.73 9.35 -13.04
CA ARG A 138 -12.35 10.17 -14.21
C ARG A 138 -12.95 11.57 -14.13
#